data_AF-A0A5A7N6Y1-F1
#
_entry.id   AF-A0A5A7N6Y1-F1
#
_cell.length_a   1.000
_cell.length_b   1.000
_cell.length_c   1.000
_cell.angle_alpha   90.00
_cell.angle_beta   90.00
_cell.angle_gamma   90.00
#
_symmetry.space_group_name_H-M   'P 1'
#
loop_
_entity.id
_entity.type
_entity.pdbx_description
1 polymer ?
#
loop_
_entity_poly.entity_id
_entity_poly.type
_entity_poly.pdbx_seq_one_letter_code
_entity_poly.pdbx_strand_id
1 'polypeptide(L)'
;MGGTVIIGVIVFAILIIVNFVVITKGSGRIAEVAARFSLDAMPGKQMAIDADLSAGLINETEAKARRKELEDESGFFGSMDGAAKFVRGDAIAGLLITFINVIGGMIVGIAINDLTFMEAVNRYTVLTVGDGLVSQIPALIVSVAAGLLVTKAKAEGSTDKALTEQLSAYPKALGISAALLFLLGLMPGLPFLPLPYWAGLWPMPPSVSIAKPG
;
A
#
# COMPACT_ATOMS: atom_id res chain seq x y z
N MET A 1 2.90 22.08 28.54
CA MET A 1 2.97 21.11 27.42
C MET A 1 1.81 21.32 26.44
N GLY A 2 1.65 22.53 25.88
CA GLY A 2 0.53 22.87 24.97
C GLY A 2 0.87 22.86 23.48
N GLY A 3 2.16 22.69 23.12
CA GLY A 3 2.61 22.70 21.72
C GLY A 3 2.36 21.38 20.97
N THR A 4 2.31 20.24 21.68
CA THR A 4 2.18 18.91 21.06
C THR A 4 0.81 18.65 20.46
N VAL A 5 -0.26 19.20 21.04
CA VAL A 5 -1.62 19.02 20.48
C VAL A 5 -1.81 19.82 19.20
N ILE A 6 -1.35 21.09 19.19
CA ILE A 6 -1.42 21.92 17.98
C ILE A 6 -0.57 21.32 16.85
N ILE A 7 0.65 20.89 17.16
CA ILE A 7 1.52 20.22 16.18
C ILE A 7 0.87 18.91 15.69
N GLY A 8 0.29 18.11 16.60
CA GLY A 8 -0.43 16.88 16.24
C GLY A 8 -1.60 17.12 15.31
N VAL A 9 -2.42 18.15 15.57
CA VAL A 9 -3.54 18.54 14.70
C VAL A 9 -3.05 19.01 13.33
N ILE A 10 -1.98 19.81 13.27
CA ILE A 10 -1.41 20.28 12.00
C ILE A 10 -0.87 19.10 11.18
N VAL A 11 -0.07 18.23 11.79
CA VAL A 11 0.47 17.04 11.11
C VAL A 11 -0.67 16.13 10.64
N PHE A 12 -1.68 15.93 11.48
CA PHE A 12 -2.84 15.14 11.13
C PHE A 12 -3.66 15.72 9.96
N ALA A 13 -3.89 17.04 9.97
CA ALA A 13 -4.57 17.72 8.88
C ALA A 13 -3.78 17.61 7.56
N ILE A 14 -2.45 17.76 7.62
CA ILE A 14 -1.58 17.54 6.45
C ILE A 14 -1.72 16.11 5.93
N LEU A 15 -1.70 15.12 6.82
CA LEU A 15 -1.83 13.71 6.43
C LEU A 15 -3.18 13.38 5.81
N ILE A 16 -4.28 13.91 6.35
CA ILE A 16 -5.61 13.80 5.74
C ILE A 16 -5.62 14.40 4.34
N ILE A 17 -5.06 15.60 4.18
CA ILE A 17 -5.02 16.28 2.88
C ILE A 17 -4.22 15.45 1.87
N VAL A 18 -3.04 14.98 2.25
CA VAL A 18 -2.20 14.15 1.37
C VAL A 18 -2.92 12.84 1.02
N ASN A 19 -3.49 12.15 2.01
CA ASN A 19 -4.22 10.89 1.79
C ASN A 19 -5.39 11.08 0.81
N PHE A 20 -6.25 12.08 1.05
CA PHE A 20 -7.46 12.25 0.25
C PHE A 20 -7.22 12.96 -1.09
N VAL A 21 -6.45 14.05 -1.10
CA VAL A 21 -6.27 14.88 -2.30
C VAL A 21 -5.19 14.32 -3.22
N VAL A 22 -4.06 13.87 -2.67
CA VAL A 22 -2.92 13.41 -3.47
C VAL A 22 -3.07 11.93 -3.81
N ILE A 23 -3.26 11.07 -2.80
CA ILE A 23 -3.28 9.62 -3.03
C ILE A 23 -4.62 9.20 -3.64
N THR A 24 -5.74 9.43 -2.98
CA THR A 24 -7.04 8.93 -3.44
C THR A 24 -7.48 9.59 -4.75
N LYS A 25 -7.55 10.93 -4.80
CA LYS A 25 -7.97 11.65 -6.02
C LYS A 25 -6.92 11.63 -7.13
N GLY A 26 -5.63 11.50 -6.80
CA GLY A 26 -4.57 11.35 -7.80
C GLY A 26 -4.61 9.97 -8.44
N SER A 27 -4.61 8.92 -7.61
CA SER A 27 -4.64 7.52 -8.07
C SER A 27 -5.87 7.22 -8.92
N GLY A 28 -7.07 7.67 -8.51
CA GLY A 28 -8.30 7.46 -9.28
C GLY A 28 -8.26 8.03 -10.69
N ARG A 29 -7.77 9.28 -10.85
CA ARG A 29 -7.64 9.91 -12.18
C ARG A 29 -6.60 9.21 -13.06
N ILE A 30 -5.47 8.82 -12.47
CA ILE A 30 -4.41 8.11 -13.21
C ILE A 30 -4.90 6.73 -13.64
N ALA A 31 -5.58 5.99 -12.76
CA ALA A 31 -6.12 4.66 -13.05
C ALA A 31 -7.23 4.72 -14.11
N GLU A 32 -8.18 5.66 -14.01
CA GLU A 32 -9.24 5.85 -15.00
C GLU A 32 -8.66 6.16 -16.39
N VAL A 33 -7.71 7.09 -16.45
CA VAL A 33 -7.08 7.51 -17.71
C VAL A 33 -6.22 6.38 -18.30
N ALA A 34 -5.43 5.68 -17.49
CA ALA A 34 -4.60 4.57 -17.94
C ALA A 34 -5.44 3.37 -18.42
N ALA A 35 -6.48 3.01 -17.68
CA ALA A 35 -7.40 1.94 -18.07
C ALA A 35 -8.11 2.31 -19.37
N ARG A 36 -8.62 3.54 -19.49
CA ARG A 36 -9.31 3.98 -20.70
C ARG A 36 -8.40 3.99 -21.92
N PHE A 37 -7.19 4.55 -21.81
CA PHE A 37 -6.25 4.54 -22.94
C PHE A 37 -5.83 3.12 -23.34
N SER A 38 -5.67 2.20 -22.38
CA SER A 38 -5.33 0.82 -22.67
C SER A 38 -6.48 0.07 -23.35
N LEU A 39 -7.71 0.25 -22.85
CA LEU A 39 -8.93 -0.34 -23.42
C LEU A 39 -9.24 0.20 -24.81
N ASP A 40 -9.07 1.51 -25.04
CA ASP A 40 -9.29 2.14 -26.35
C ASP A 40 -8.27 1.65 -27.40
N ALA A 41 -7.07 1.21 -26.97
CA ALA A 41 -6.03 0.66 -27.84
C ALA A 41 -6.24 -0.83 -28.18
N MET A 42 -7.10 -1.56 -27.46
CA MET A 42 -7.28 -3.00 -27.64
C MET A 42 -7.77 -3.41 -29.03
N PRO A 43 -8.77 -2.75 -29.65
CA PRO A 43 -9.20 -3.10 -31.00
C PRO A 43 -8.04 -2.99 -32.01
N GLY A 44 -7.20 -1.97 -31.88
CA GLY A 44 -6.02 -1.79 -32.74
C GLY A 44 -5.00 -2.92 -32.57
N LYS A 45 -4.72 -3.34 -31.32
CA LYS A 45 -3.83 -4.47 -31.04
C LYS A 45 -4.42 -5.81 -31.54
N GLN A 46 -5.72 -6.03 -31.42
CA GLN A 46 -6.40 -7.22 -31.95
C GLN A 46 -6.36 -7.25 -33.48
N MET A 47 -6.64 -6.12 -34.14
CA MET A 47 -6.54 -5.98 -35.60
C MET A 47 -5.11 -6.22 -36.10
N ALA A 48 -4.09 -5.80 -35.34
CA ALA A 48 -2.69 -6.07 -35.69
C ALA A 48 -2.37 -7.58 -35.66
N ILE A 49 -2.90 -8.33 -34.68
CA ILE A 49 -2.73 -9.80 -34.63
C ILE A 49 -3.43 -10.46 -35.81
N ASP A 50 -4.64 -10.01 -36.15
CA ASP A 50 -5.40 -10.56 -37.28
C ASP A 50 -4.70 -10.27 -38.62
N ALA A 51 -4.10 -9.09 -38.76
CA ALA A 51 -3.28 -8.71 -39.90
C ALA A 51 -2.00 -9.55 -40.01
N ASP A 52 -1.28 -9.75 -38.90
CA ASP A 52 -0.07 -10.58 -38.86
C ASP A 52 -0.38 -12.05 -39.21
N LEU A 53 -1.49 -12.60 -38.70
CA LEU A 53 -1.94 -13.96 -39.01
C LEU A 53 -2.33 -14.10 -40.48
N SER A 54 -3.07 -13.12 -41.01
CA SER A 54 -3.48 -13.10 -42.42
C SER A 54 -2.30 -12.91 -43.38
N ALA A 55 -1.25 -12.22 -42.96
CA ALA A 55 0.00 -12.05 -43.69
C ALA A 55 0.94 -13.27 -43.58
N GLY A 56 0.61 -14.26 -42.75
CA GLY A 56 1.44 -15.45 -42.50
C GLY A 56 2.70 -15.17 -41.69
N LEU A 57 2.79 -14.03 -41.00
CA LEU A 57 3.92 -13.67 -40.14
C LEU A 57 3.90 -14.44 -38.81
N ILE A 58 2.72 -14.86 -38.36
CA ILE A 58 2.50 -15.66 -37.15
C ILE A 58 1.59 -16.85 -37.45
N ASN A 59 1.65 -17.89 -36.63
CA ASN A 59 0.77 -19.06 -36.73
C ASN A 59 -0.47 -18.96 -35.81
N GLU A 60 -1.48 -19.83 -36.00
CA GLU A 60 -2.71 -19.88 -35.19
C GLU A 60 -2.44 -20.03 -33.69
N THR A 61 -1.45 -20.85 -33.33
CA THR A 61 -1.06 -21.05 -31.92
C THR A 61 -0.50 -19.78 -31.28
N GLU A 62 0.33 -19.02 -31.99
CA GLU A 62 0.88 -17.73 -31.56
C GLU A 62 -0.21 -16.65 -31.52
N ALA A 63 -1.08 -16.59 -32.52
CA ALA A 63 -2.20 -15.66 -32.55
C ALA A 63 -3.13 -15.88 -31.34
N LYS A 64 -3.41 -17.14 -31.01
CA LYS A 64 -4.19 -17.50 -29.82
C LYS A 64 -3.49 -17.10 -28.51
N ALA A 65 -2.17 -17.30 -28.41
CA ALA A 65 -1.39 -16.88 -27.25
C ALA A 65 -1.41 -15.35 -27.07
N ARG A 66 -1.16 -14.58 -28.14
CA ARG A 66 -1.20 -13.11 -28.09
C ARG A 66 -2.59 -12.55 -27.79
N ARG A 67 -3.65 -13.17 -28.33
CA ARG A 67 -5.04 -12.79 -27.99
C ARG A 67 -5.34 -13.03 -26.52
N LYS A 68 -4.87 -14.13 -25.95
CA LYS A 68 -4.99 -14.41 -24.52
C LYS A 68 -4.23 -13.38 -23.67
N GLU A 69 -3.02 -13.00 -24.08
CA GLU A 69 -2.26 -11.95 -23.39
C GLU A 69 -3.00 -10.59 -23.41
N LEU A 70 -3.64 -10.25 -24.52
CA LEU A 70 -4.52 -9.08 -24.65
C LEU A 70 -5.77 -9.16 -23.74
N GLU A 71 -6.37 -10.34 -23.63
CA GLU A 71 -7.51 -10.59 -22.74
C GLU A 71 -7.10 -10.44 -21.27
N ASP A 72 -5.94 -10.99 -20.90
CA ASP A 72 -5.36 -10.84 -19.56
C ASP A 72 -5.02 -9.37 -19.26
N GLU A 73 -4.48 -8.62 -20.23
CA GLU A 73 -4.23 -7.17 -20.13
C GLU A 73 -5.56 -6.40 -19.91
N SER A 74 -6.61 -6.73 -20.67
CA SER A 74 -7.95 -6.15 -20.49
C SER A 74 -8.52 -6.40 -19.10
N GLY A 75 -8.49 -7.67 -18.65
CA GLY A 75 -9.02 -8.08 -17.35
C GLY A 75 -8.27 -7.37 -16.22
N PHE A 76 -6.96 -7.19 -16.39
CA PHE A 76 -6.10 -6.47 -15.48
C PHE A 76 -6.48 -4.98 -15.36
N PHE A 77 -6.61 -4.25 -16.48
CA PHE A 77 -7.01 -2.84 -16.44
C PHE A 77 -8.45 -2.66 -15.93
N GLY A 78 -9.34 -3.63 -16.17
CA GLY A 78 -10.67 -3.69 -15.54
C GLY A 78 -10.59 -3.87 -14.02
N SER A 79 -9.71 -4.75 -13.54
CA SER A 79 -9.49 -4.96 -12.10
C SER A 79 -8.87 -3.73 -11.41
N MET A 80 -8.08 -2.94 -12.15
CA MET A 80 -7.44 -1.72 -11.67
C MET A 80 -8.41 -0.58 -11.36
N ASP A 81 -9.44 -0.39 -12.18
CA ASP A 81 -10.54 0.54 -11.87
C ASP A 81 -11.26 0.12 -10.56
N GLY A 82 -11.46 -1.18 -10.35
CA GLY A 82 -12.00 -1.74 -9.11
C GLY A 82 -11.11 -1.47 -7.89
N ALA A 83 -9.80 -1.72 -8.01
CA ALA A 83 -8.83 -1.44 -6.95
C ALA A 83 -8.76 0.06 -6.59
N ALA A 84 -8.79 0.95 -7.59
CA ALA A 84 -8.81 2.39 -7.37
C ALA A 84 -10.09 2.86 -6.63
N LYS A 85 -11.25 2.25 -6.95
CA LYS A 85 -12.50 2.48 -6.21
C LYS A 85 -12.42 1.97 -4.78
N PHE A 86 -11.76 0.85 -4.53
CA PHE A 86 -11.54 0.32 -3.17
C PHE A 86 -10.67 1.28 -2.33
N VAL A 87 -9.56 1.76 -2.87
CA VAL A 87 -8.69 2.75 -2.19
C VAL A 87 -9.45 4.05 -1.89
N ARG A 88 -10.37 4.45 -2.77
CA ARG A 88 -11.26 5.59 -2.50
C ARG A 88 -12.25 5.32 -1.38
N GLY A 89 -12.84 4.13 -1.33
CA GLY A 89 -13.71 3.70 -0.24
C GLY A 89 -12.99 3.69 1.11
N ASP A 90 -11.77 3.15 1.14
CA ASP A 90 -10.90 3.08 2.33
C ASP A 90 -10.58 4.48 2.88
N ALA A 91 -10.19 5.42 2.02
CA ALA A 91 -9.91 6.80 2.45
C ALA A 91 -11.15 7.52 3.02
N ILE A 92 -12.34 7.29 2.45
CA ILE A 92 -13.59 7.85 2.98
C ILE A 92 -13.93 7.22 4.33
N ALA A 93 -13.77 5.91 4.47
CA ALA A 93 -13.98 5.20 5.73
C ALA A 93 -13.04 5.70 6.82
N GLY A 94 -11.74 5.87 6.52
CA GLY A 94 -10.76 6.42 7.47
C GLY A 94 -11.11 7.82 7.96
N LEU A 95 -11.64 8.68 7.07
CA LEU A 95 -12.09 10.03 7.44
C LEU A 95 -13.35 10.00 8.33
N LEU A 96 -14.29 9.10 8.05
CA LEU A 96 -15.47 8.89 8.89
C LEU A 96 -15.10 8.34 10.28
N ILE A 97 -14.24 7.32 10.34
CA ILE A 97 -13.75 6.73 11.60
C ILE A 97 -13.08 7.80 12.45
N THR A 98 -12.20 8.61 11.85
CA THR A 98 -11.56 9.74 12.52
C THR A 98 -12.60 10.68 13.15
N PHE A 99 -13.58 11.11 12.34
CA PHE A 99 -14.59 12.06 12.79
C PHE A 99 -15.41 11.49 13.97
N ILE A 100 -15.78 10.22 13.88
CA ILE A 100 -16.47 9.49 14.94
C ILE A 100 -15.59 9.38 16.19
N ASN A 101 -14.30 9.08 16.05
CA ASN A 101 -13.37 8.95 17.18
C ASN A 101 -13.15 10.28 17.90
N VAL A 102 -13.04 11.40 17.17
CA VAL A 102 -12.94 12.74 17.78
C VAL A 102 -14.23 13.09 18.52
N ILE A 103 -15.39 13.03 17.84
CA ILE A 103 -16.66 13.48 18.42
C ILE A 103 -17.15 12.52 19.50
N GLY A 104 -17.20 11.23 19.22
CA GLY A 104 -17.62 10.20 20.16
C GLY A 104 -16.70 10.14 21.37
N GLY A 105 -15.38 10.26 21.15
CA GLY A 105 -14.40 10.35 22.22
C GLY A 105 -14.61 11.56 23.12
N MET A 106 -14.85 12.75 22.55
CA MET A 106 -15.16 13.95 23.33
C MET A 106 -16.47 13.83 24.11
N ILE A 107 -17.53 13.29 23.50
CA ILE A 107 -18.83 13.09 24.18
C ILE A 107 -18.67 12.13 25.35
N VAL A 108 -18.02 10.98 25.15
CA VAL A 108 -17.76 10.00 26.22
C VAL A 108 -16.81 10.58 27.28
N GLY A 109 -15.81 11.36 26.88
CA GLY A 109 -14.90 12.04 27.79
C GLY A 109 -15.61 13.00 28.74
N ILE A 110 -16.52 13.81 28.19
CA ILE A 110 -17.24 14.82 28.97
C ILE A 110 -18.41 14.21 29.75
N ALA A 111 -19.21 13.34 29.12
CA ALA A 111 -20.45 12.84 29.71
C ALA A 111 -20.27 11.64 30.65
N ILE A 112 -19.19 10.86 30.49
CA ILE A 112 -18.97 9.63 31.27
C ILE A 112 -17.72 9.75 32.15
N ASN A 113 -16.67 10.40 31.68
CA ASN A 113 -15.40 10.49 32.42
C ASN A 113 -15.21 11.81 33.19
N ASP A 114 -16.26 12.65 33.28
CA ASP A 114 -16.24 13.96 33.96
C ASP A 114 -15.07 14.87 33.54
N LEU A 115 -14.56 14.71 32.32
CA LEU A 115 -13.47 15.54 31.81
C LEU A 115 -14.00 16.91 31.45
N THR A 116 -13.22 17.95 31.77
CA THR A 116 -13.51 19.29 31.24
C THR A 116 -13.42 19.28 29.72
N PHE A 117 -14.16 20.17 29.05
CA PHE A 117 -14.13 20.28 27.59
C PHE A 117 -12.69 20.39 27.04
N MET A 118 -11.83 21.17 27.70
CA MET A 118 -10.43 21.34 27.28
C MET A 118 -9.55 20.11 27.51
N GLU A 119 -9.81 19.31 28.54
CA GLU A 119 -9.10 18.05 28.77
C GLU A 119 -9.56 16.97 27.78
N ALA A 120 -10.86 16.88 27.52
CA ALA A 120 -11.42 15.98 26.53
C ALA A 120 -10.87 16.27 25.12
N VAL A 121 -10.82 17.55 24.73
CA VAL A 121 -10.22 17.97 23.44
C VAL A 121 -8.75 17.55 23.37
N ASN A 122 -7.92 17.84 24.37
CA ASN A 122 -6.50 17.47 24.32
C ASN A 122 -6.29 15.95 24.26
N ARG A 123 -6.99 15.19 25.11
CA ARG A 123 -6.79 13.75 25.24
C ARG A 123 -7.27 12.98 24.01
N TYR A 124 -8.48 13.24 23.56
CA TYR A 124 -9.07 12.51 22.43
C TYR A 124 -8.53 12.99 21.09
N THR A 125 -8.07 14.24 20.98
CA THR A 125 -7.33 14.68 19.78
C THR A 125 -6.02 13.92 19.64
N VAL A 126 -5.20 13.82 20.69
CA VAL A 126 -3.92 13.07 20.61
C VAL A 126 -4.15 11.59 20.29
N LEU A 127 -5.15 10.96 20.91
CA LEU A 127 -5.52 9.57 20.63
C LEU A 127 -5.99 9.37 19.18
N THR A 128 -6.81 10.28 18.66
CA THR A 128 -7.31 10.21 17.28
C THR A 128 -6.19 10.44 16.26
N VAL A 129 -5.25 11.36 16.53
CA VAL A 129 -4.06 11.54 15.69
C VAL A 129 -3.21 10.27 15.66
N GLY A 130 -3.01 9.64 16.83
CA GLY A 130 -2.29 8.36 16.93
C GLY A 130 -2.97 7.24 16.14
N ASP A 131 -4.28 7.09 16.28
CA ASP A 131 -5.09 6.12 15.52
C ASP A 131 -5.04 6.39 14.00
N GLY A 132 -5.11 7.66 13.61
CA GLY A 132 -4.94 8.11 12.23
C GLY A 132 -3.57 7.81 11.63
N LEU A 133 -2.51 7.77 12.44
CA LEU A 133 -1.17 7.37 12.01
C LEU A 133 -1.05 5.85 11.87
N VAL A 134 -1.65 5.08 12.79
CA VAL A 134 -1.59 3.61 12.77
C VAL A 134 -2.43 3.04 11.62
N SER A 135 -3.62 3.59 11.38
CA SER A 135 -4.51 3.19 10.28
C SER A 135 -3.93 3.41 8.88
N GLN A 136 -2.89 4.25 8.74
CA GLN A 136 -2.19 4.45 7.48
C GLN A 136 -1.22 3.31 7.13
N ILE A 137 -0.74 2.53 8.11
CA ILE A 137 0.20 1.44 7.87
C ILE A 137 -0.45 0.33 6.99
N PRO A 138 -1.66 -0.18 7.32
CA PRO A 138 -2.34 -1.13 6.45
C PRO A 138 -2.62 -0.57 5.05
N ALA A 139 -3.06 0.69 4.95
CA ALA A 139 -3.36 1.33 3.67
C ALA A 139 -2.11 1.41 2.76
N LEU A 140 -0.96 1.75 3.34
CA LEU A 140 0.33 1.72 2.63
C LEU A 140 0.71 0.32 2.17
N ILE A 141 0.57 -0.70 3.03
CA ILE A 141 0.88 -2.09 2.67
C ILE A 141 -0.01 -2.57 1.52
N VAL A 142 -1.32 -2.31 1.59
CA VAL A 142 -2.27 -2.69 0.53
C VAL A 142 -1.97 -1.94 -0.76
N SER A 143 -1.64 -0.64 -0.69
CA SER A 143 -1.28 0.16 -1.86
C SER A 143 0.01 -0.32 -2.53
N VAL A 144 1.03 -0.67 -1.75
CA VAL A 144 2.30 -1.22 -2.28
C VAL A 144 2.08 -2.62 -2.86
N ALA A 145 1.31 -3.48 -2.18
CA ALA A 145 0.98 -4.81 -2.69
C ALA A 145 0.19 -4.74 -4.01
N ALA A 146 -0.80 -3.85 -4.09
CA ALA A 146 -1.52 -3.58 -5.34
C ALA A 146 -0.58 -3.04 -6.42
N GLY A 147 0.30 -2.08 -6.10
CA GLY A 147 1.30 -1.56 -7.02
C GLY A 147 2.26 -2.63 -7.56
N LEU A 148 2.72 -3.54 -6.70
CA LEU A 148 3.57 -4.66 -7.09
C LEU A 148 2.84 -5.65 -8.01
N LEU A 149 1.61 -6.03 -7.66
CA LEU A 149 0.75 -6.85 -8.53
C LEU A 149 0.54 -6.19 -9.90
N VAL A 150 0.44 -4.86 -9.91
CA VAL A 150 0.22 -4.07 -11.12
C VAL A 150 1.42 -4.05 -12.05
N THR A 151 2.61 -3.88 -11.49
CA THR A 151 3.86 -3.89 -12.27
C THR A 151 4.21 -5.27 -12.82
N LYS A 152 3.61 -6.34 -12.30
CA LYS A 152 3.93 -7.73 -12.64
C LYS A 152 3.02 -8.35 -13.71
N ALA A 153 1.99 -7.65 -14.21
CA ALA A 153 1.15 -8.15 -15.31
C ALA A 153 1.95 -8.50 -16.60
N LYS A 154 3.23 -8.16 -16.69
CA LYS A 154 4.14 -8.48 -17.80
C LYS A 154 5.17 -9.60 -17.54
N ALA A 155 5.23 -10.21 -16.34
CA ALA A 155 6.28 -11.18 -16.00
C ALA A 155 5.71 -12.58 -15.70
N GLU A 156 6.13 -13.57 -16.50
CA GLU A 156 5.83 -14.99 -16.29
C GLU A 156 6.42 -15.50 -14.96
N GLY A 157 5.58 -16.10 -14.10
CA GLY A 157 5.98 -16.71 -12.82
C GLY A 157 5.04 -16.40 -11.65
N SER A 158 5.27 -17.01 -10.48
CA SER A 158 4.43 -16.81 -9.27
C SER A 158 4.88 -15.57 -8.47
N THR A 159 3.94 -14.83 -7.87
CA THR A 159 4.20 -13.50 -7.27
C THR A 159 5.00 -13.57 -5.97
N ASP A 160 4.82 -14.67 -5.23
CA ASP A 160 5.60 -15.04 -4.06
C ASP A 160 7.10 -15.17 -4.38
N LYS A 161 7.46 -15.80 -5.51
CA LYS A 161 8.87 -15.98 -5.92
C LYS A 161 9.53 -14.66 -6.29
N ALA A 162 8.85 -13.83 -7.07
CA ALA A 162 9.37 -12.52 -7.45
C ALA A 162 9.53 -11.58 -6.23
N LEU A 163 8.59 -11.61 -5.29
CA LEU A 163 8.65 -10.80 -4.07
C LEU A 163 9.80 -11.25 -3.16
N THR A 164 9.97 -12.57 -2.99
CA THR A 164 11.09 -13.11 -2.21
C THR A 164 12.44 -12.82 -2.86
N GLU A 165 12.54 -12.87 -4.19
CA GLU A 165 13.75 -12.53 -4.94
C GLU A 165 14.10 -11.04 -4.84
N GLN A 166 13.13 -10.13 -4.97
CA GLN A 166 13.36 -8.69 -4.82
C GLN A 166 13.73 -8.28 -3.38
N LEU A 167 13.06 -8.86 -2.38
CA LEU A 167 13.38 -8.57 -0.98
C LEU A 167 14.76 -9.13 -0.62
N SER A 168 15.07 -10.37 -1.03
CA SER A 168 16.37 -11.01 -0.77
C SER A 168 17.54 -10.36 -1.52
N ALA A 169 17.27 -9.56 -2.57
CA ALA A 169 18.28 -8.77 -3.27
C ALA A 169 18.92 -7.66 -2.40
N TYR A 170 18.31 -7.28 -1.27
CA TYR A 170 18.82 -6.24 -0.36
C TYR A 170 19.18 -6.73 1.06
N PRO A 171 20.06 -7.74 1.20
CA PRO A 171 20.33 -8.44 2.46
C PRO A 171 20.78 -7.53 3.62
N LYS A 172 21.43 -6.40 3.32
CA LYS A 172 21.86 -5.42 4.34
C LYS A 172 20.69 -4.63 4.95
N ALA A 173 19.76 -4.15 4.13
CA ALA A 173 18.59 -3.39 4.59
C ALA A 173 17.69 -4.26 5.49
N LEU A 174 17.61 -5.53 5.12
CA LEU A 174 16.93 -6.60 5.83
C LEU A 174 17.53 -6.88 7.21
N GLY A 175 18.85 -7.07 7.28
CA GLY A 175 19.54 -7.28 8.55
C GLY A 175 19.44 -6.09 9.50
N ILE A 176 19.52 -4.85 8.98
CA ILE A 176 19.36 -3.62 9.78
C ILE A 176 17.93 -3.53 10.34
N SER A 177 16.91 -3.82 9.52
CA SER A 177 15.51 -3.82 9.95
C SER A 177 15.25 -4.87 11.03
N ALA A 178 15.77 -6.09 10.88
CA ALA A 178 15.64 -7.15 11.88
C ALA A 178 16.32 -6.78 13.21
N ALA A 179 17.53 -6.21 13.16
CA ALA A 179 18.23 -5.75 14.36
C ALA A 179 17.47 -4.60 15.06
N LEU A 180 16.91 -3.66 14.30
CA LEU A 180 16.11 -2.56 14.83
C LEU A 180 14.84 -3.08 15.53
N LEU A 181 14.10 -4.01 14.90
CA LEU A 181 12.90 -4.62 15.47
C LEU A 181 13.22 -5.40 16.75
N PHE A 182 14.35 -6.11 16.79
CA PHE A 182 14.81 -6.80 17.98
C PHE A 182 15.13 -5.83 19.12
N LEU A 183 15.86 -4.74 18.84
CA LEU A 183 16.19 -3.70 19.83
C LEU A 183 14.95 -2.96 20.33
N LEU A 184 13.98 -2.67 19.45
CA LEU A 184 12.71 -2.07 19.83
C LEU A 184 11.87 -3.02 20.70
N GLY A 185 11.91 -4.32 20.44
CA GLY A 185 11.25 -5.32 21.26
C GLY A 185 11.77 -5.33 22.71
N LEU A 186 13.05 -5.04 22.92
CA LEU A 186 13.68 -4.96 24.24
C LEU A 186 13.31 -3.68 25.02
N MET A 187 12.69 -2.70 24.37
CA MET A 187 12.33 -1.42 25.00
C MET A 187 11.06 -1.58 25.86
N PRO A 188 11.08 -1.15 27.14
CA PRO A 188 9.92 -1.24 28.01
C PRO A 188 8.78 -0.35 27.49
N GLY A 189 7.57 -0.93 27.39
CA GLY A 189 6.38 -0.26 26.84
C GLY A 189 5.97 -0.73 25.43
N LEU A 190 6.81 -1.53 24.76
CA LEU A 190 6.48 -2.17 23.49
C LEU A 190 6.22 -3.69 23.70
N PRO A 191 5.42 -4.32 22.83
CA PRO A 191 5.10 -5.74 22.97
C PRO A 191 6.35 -6.60 22.68
N PHE A 192 6.96 -7.14 23.73
CA PHE A 192 8.23 -7.88 23.71
C PHE A 192 8.18 -9.18 22.90
N LEU A 193 7.03 -9.86 22.79
CA LEU A 193 6.92 -11.13 22.07
C LEU A 193 6.83 -11.00 20.53
N PRO A 194 5.96 -10.14 19.96
CA PRO A 194 5.83 -10.07 18.51
C PRO A 194 7.09 -9.49 17.84
N LEU A 195 7.69 -8.44 18.38
CA LEU A 195 8.78 -7.72 17.70
C LEU A 195 10.03 -8.58 17.41
N PRO A 196 10.59 -9.33 18.40
CA PRO A 196 11.68 -10.27 18.17
C PRO A 196 11.28 -11.48 17.32
N TYR A 197 10.02 -11.91 17.39
CA TYR A 197 9.50 -13.01 16.56
C TYR A 197 9.51 -12.63 15.07
N TRP A 198 9.01 -11.43 14.73
CA TRP A 198 9.07 -10.90 13.36
C TRP A 198 10.52 -10.66 12.89
N ALA A 199 11.42 -10.26 13.78
CA ALA A 199 12.85 -10.14 13.49
C ALA A 199 13.49 -11.50 13.16
N GLY A 200 13.09 -12.57 13.84
CA GLY A 200 13.59 -13.93 13.59
C GLY A 200 13.03 -14.61 12.34
N LEU A 201 11.84 -14.21 11.89
CA LEU A 201 11.26 -14.67 10.62
C LEU A 201 11.94 -14.08 9.39
N TRP A 202 12.62 -12.94 9.55
CA TRP A 202 13.34 -12.34 8.45
C TRP A 202 14.59 -13.18 8.13
N PRO A 203 14.80 -13.62 6.87
CA PRO A 203 16.00 -14.38 6.53
C PRO A 203 17.22 -13.54 6.88
N MET A 204 17.98 -13.97 7.89
CA MET A 204 19.29 -13.40 8.15
C MET A 204 20.08 -13.49 6.85
N PRO A 205 20.73 -12.40 6.43
CA PRO A 205 21.48 -12.42 5.19
C PRO A 205 22.48 -13.59 5.26
N PRO A 206 22.49 -14.52 4.28
CA PRO A 206 23.52 -15.54 4.25
C PRO A 206 24.85 -14.79 4.32
N SER A 207 25.68 -15.20 5.29
CA SER A 207 26.95 -14.58 5.62
C SER A 207 27.61 -14.09 4.34
N VAL A 208 27.80 -12.76 4.25
CA VAL A 208 28.52 -12.13 3.15
C VAL A 208 29.82 -12.91 2.99
N SER A 209 29.87 -13.80 1.99
CA SER A 209 31.12 -14.39 1.54
C SER A 209 31.86 -13.23 0.93
N ILE A 210 32.72 -12.64 1.74
CA ILE A 210 33.69 -11.65 1.31
C ILE A 210 34.47 -12.34 0.20
N ALA A 211 34.13 -12.03 -1.05
CA ALA A 211 34.92 -12.41 -2.19
C ALA A 211 36.33 -11.85 -1.92
N LYS A 212 37.27 -12.75 -1.61
CA LYS A 212 38.68 -12.41 -1.49
C LYS A 212 39.10 -11.82 -2.85
N PRO A 213 39.74 -10.65 -2.89
CA PRO A 213 40.39 -10.20 -4.10
C PRO A 213 41.62 -11.09 -4.32
N GLY A 214 41.64 -11.80 -5.44
CA GLY A 214 42.75 -12.60 -5.94
C GLY A 214 42.73 -12.55 -7.46
#